data_AF-A0A351KDK5-F1
#
_entry.id   AF-A0A351KDK5-F1
#
_cell.length_a   1.000
_cell.length_b   1.000
_cell.length_c   1.000
_cell.angle_alpha   90.00
_cell.angle_beta   90.00
_cell.angle_gamma   90.00
#
_symmetry.space_group_name_H-M   'P 1'
#
loop_
_entity.id
_entity.type
_entity.pdbx_description
1 polymer ?
#
loop_
_entity_poly.entity_id
_entity_poly.type
_entity_poly.pdbx_seq_one_letter_code
_entity_poly.pdbx_strand_id
1 'polypeptide(L)' 'MDIIKSIESEQLKSDIPEFRPGDTVKVHVKIKEGQRERIQIFEGIVIKRQNGGLRETFTVRRIAYGVGVERTFPVHSPM' A
#
# COMPACT_ATOMS: atom_id res chain seq x y z
N MET A 1 -15.91 14.96 20.94
CA MET A 1 -15.77 13.68 20.19
C MET A 1 -15.65 14.05 18.73
N ASP A 2 -14.44 13.95 18.18
CA ASP A 2 -14.19 14.25 16.78
C ASP A 2 -14.82 13.15 15.91
N ILE A 3 -16.00 13.43 15.36
CA ILE A 3 -16.80 12.52 14.51
C ILE A 3 -15.93 11.91 13.38
N ILE A 4 -14.95 12.68 12.91
CA ILE A 4 -13.98 12.28 11.90
C ILE A 4 -13.13 11.09 12.37
N LYS A 5 -12.65 11.08 13.62
CA LYS A 5 -11.82 9.99 14.16
C LYS A 5 -12.59 8.67 14.26
N SER A 6 -13.87 8.73 14.62
CA SER A 6 -14.74 7.53 14.67
C SER A 6 -14.90 6.91 13.29
N ILE A 7 -15.13 7.72 12.26
CA ILE A 7 -15.26 7.24 10.87
C ILE A 7 -13.92 6.68 10.35
N GLU A 8 -12.79 7.33 10.68
CA GLU A 8 -11.46 6.83 10.30
C GLU A 8 -11.15 5.48 10.96
N SER A 9 -11.56 5.26 12.21
CA SER A 9 -11.34 4.00 12.92
C SER A 9 -12.11 2.83 12.32
N GLU A 10 -13.29 3.08 11.75
CA GLU A 10 -14.14 2.06 11.14
C GLU A 10 -13.58 1.56 9.78
N GLN A 11 -12.74 2.37 9.13
CA GLN A 11 -12.12 2.05 7.83
C GLN A 11 -10.72 1.44 7.96
N LEU A 12 -10.20 1.27 9.18
CA LEU A 12 -8.92 0.62 9.40
C LEU A 12 -9.03 -0.88 9.13
N LYS A 13 -8.30 -1.34 8.10
CA LYS A 13 -8.07 -2.78 7.90
C LYS A 13 -7.25 -3.35 9.07
N SER A 14 -7.78 -4.37 9.73
CA SER A 14 -7.14 -5.08 10.84
C SER A 14 -6.18 -6.19 10.40
N ASP A 15 -6.24 -6.62 9.14
CA ASP A 15 -5.50 -7.76 8.60
C ASP A 15 -4.27 -7.34 7.77
N ILE A 16 -3.52 -6.37 8.29
CA ILE A 16 -2.30 -5.88 7.62
C ILE A 16 -1.09 -6.48 8.34
N PRO A 17 -0.21 -7.23 7.65
CA PRO A 17 0.98 -7.76 8.27
C PRO A 17 1.89 -6.63 8.77
N GLU A 18 2.59 -6.86 9.88
CA GLU A 18 3.63 -5.92 10.31
C GLU A 18 4.82 -6.00 9.35
N PHE A 19 5.19 -4.87 8.75
CA PHE A 19 6.36 -4.74 7.87
C PHE A 19 7.04 -3.39 8.10
N ARG A 20 8.34 -3.33 7.84
CA ARG A 20 9.21 -2.18 8.10
C ARG A 20 10.03 -1.80 6.87
N PRO A 21 10.57 -0.57 6.81
CA PRO A 21 11.55 -0.21 5.79
C PRO A 21 12.74 -1.19 5.84
N GLY A 22 13.12 -1.72 4.68
CA GLY A 22 14.12 -2.79 4.52
C GLY A 22 13.51 -4.14 4.13
N ASP A 23 12.23 -4.37 4.40
CA ASP A 23 11.58 -5.63 4.08
C ASP A 23 11.26 -5.75 2.59
N THR A 24 11.33 -6.96 2.05
CA THR A 24 10.83 -7.28 0.70
C THR A 24 9.37 -7.66 0.79
N VAL A 25 8.51 -6.91 0.08
CA VAL A 25 7.06 -7.13 0.10
C VAL A 25 6.53 -7.40 -1.31
N LYS A 26 5.47 -8.20 -1.40
CA LYS A 26 4.68 -8.40 -2.63
C LYS A 26 3.32 -7.73 -2.47
N VAL A 27 3.13 -6.59 -3.13
CA VAL A 27 1.86 -5.86 -3.12
C VAL A 27 0.98 -6.35 -4.26
N HIS A 28 -0.19 -6.89 -3.94
CA HIS A 28 -1.20 -7.29 -4.92
C HIS A 28 -2.09 -6.10 -5.23
N VAL A 29 -1.90 -5.49 -6.40
CA VAL A 29 -2.66 -4.32 -6.82
C VAL A 29 -3.75 -4.78 -7.77
N LYS A 30 -5.02 -4.58 -7.41
CA LYS A 30 -6.11 -4.78 -8.36
C LYS A 30 -6.16 -3.58 -9.30
N ILE A 31 -6.20 -3.87 -10.60
CA ILE A 31 -6.26 -2.88 -11.67
C ILE A 31 -7.49 -3.18 -12.51
N LYS A 32 -8.34 -2.18 -12.67
CA LYS A 32 -9.54 -2.23 -13.50
C LYS A 32 -9.29 -1.50 -14.81
N GLU A 33 -9.21 -2.25 -15.90
CA GLU A 33 -9.08 -1.71 -17.27
C GLU A 33 -10.42 -1.92 -17.98
N GLY A 34 -11.30 -0.92 -17.88
CA GLY A 34 -12.66 -1.00 -18.44
C GLY A 34 -13.51 -2.05 -17.72
N GLN A 35 -13.90 -3.11 -18.44
CA GLN A 35 -14.72 -4.21 -17.91
C GLN A 35 -13.88 -5.36 -17.32
N ARG A 36 -12.55 -5.37 -17.51
CA ARG A 36 -11.69 -6.44 -16.99
C ARG A 36 -10.95 -5.98 -15.73
N GLU A 37 -10.94 -6.85 -14.74
CA GLU A 37 -10.17 -6.68 -13.50
C GLU A 37 -9.01 -7.68 -13.52
N ARG A 38 -7.79 -7.19 -13.28
CA ARG A 38 -6.60 -8.04 -13.13
C ARG A 38 -5.87 -7.70 -11.83
N ILE A 39 -5.20 -8.69 -11.24
CA ILE A 39 -4.31 -8.47 -10.11
C ILE A 39 -2.89 -8.37 -10.65
N GLN A 40 -2.26 -7.21 -10.47
CA GLN A 40 -0.86 -6.99 -10.78
C GLN A 40 -0.04 -7.06 -9.50
N ILE A 41 1.02 -7.89 -9.50
CA ILE A 41 1.92 -8.02 -8.36
C ILE A 41 3.06 -7.01 -8.51
N PHE A 42 3.26 -6.19 -7.48
CA PHE A 42 4.39 -5.30 -7.34
C PHE A 42 5.29 -5.79 -6.20
N GLU A 43 6.36 -6.48 -6.56
CA GLU A 43 7.37 -7.00 -5.63
C GLU A 43 8.58 -6.07 -5.58
N GLY A 44 9.02 -5.73 -4.37
CA GLY A 44 10.19 -4.89 -4.15
C GLY A 44 10.47 -4.63 -2.67
N ILE A 45 11.47 -3.79 -2.41
CA ILE A 45 11.92 -3.42 -1.06
C ILE A 45 11.14 -2.21 -0.57
N VAL A 46 10.63 -2.25 0.65
CA VAL A 46 10.03 -1.09 1.31
C VAL A 46 11.15 -0.11 1.67
N ILE A 47 11.14 1.07 1.07
CA ILE A 47 12.14 2.11 1.35
C ILE A 47 11.65 3.12 2.37
N LYS A 48 10.33 3.24 2.54
CA LYS A 48 9.72 4.26 3.40
C LYS A 48 8.34 3.80 3.87
N ARG A 49 8.00 4.13 5.12
CA ARG A 49 6.66 4.07 5.69
C ARG A 49 6.43 5.36 6.46
N GLN A 50 5.31 6.03 6.24
CA GLN A 50 5.06 7.39 6.74
C GLN A 50 3.58 7.60 7.05
N ASN A 51 3.31 8.61 7.91
CA ASN A 51 2.01 8.91 8.51
C ASN A 51 1.54 7.83 9.49
N GLY A 52 0.38 8.03 10.10
CA GLY A 52 -0.27 7.08 11.00
C GLY A 52 -1.79 7.06 10.80
N GLY A 53 -2.43 5.99 11.29
CA GLY A 53 -3.86 5.76 11.11
C GLY A 53 -4.24 5.55 9.64
N LEU A 54 -5.42 6.00 9.24
CA LEU A 54 -5.98 5.77 7.90
C LEU A 54 -5.10 6.34 6.76
N ARG A 55 -4.31 7.38 7.05
CA ARG A 55 -3.45 8.08 6.08
C ARG A 55 -2.05 7.47 5.97
N GLU A 56 -1.81 6.35 6.62
CA GLU A 56 -0.54 5.65 6.55
C GLU A 56 -0.22 5.20 5.12
N THR A 57 1.00 5.48 4.66
CA THR A 57 1.49 5.12 3.32
C THR A 57 2.86 4.48 3.40
N PHE A 58 3.17 3.62 2.45
CA PHE A 58 4.49 2.99 2.31
C PHE A 58 4.95 3.03 0.85
N THR A 59 6.25 3.15 0.64
CA THR A 59 6.86 3.21 -0.69
C THR A 59 7.68 1.96 -0.92
N VAL A 60 7.38 1.27 -2.02
CA VAL A 60 8.10 0.07 -2.47
C VAL A 60 8.94 0.43 -3.68
N ARG A 61 10.21 0.05 -3.66
CA ARG A 61 11.15 0.21 -4.76
C ARG A 61 11.50 -1.14 -5.36
N ARG A 62 11.50 -1.22 -6.69
CA ARG A 62 12.04 -2.37 -7.43
C ARG A 62 12.84 -1.91 -8.64
N ILE A 63 13.72 -2.77 -9.13
CA ILE A 63 14.40 -2.56 -10.42
C ILE A 63 13.60 -3.33 -11.47
N ALA A 64 13.07 -2.64 -12.47
CA ALA A 64 12.38 -3.24 -13.60
C ALA A 64 13.13 -2.86 -14.88
N TYR A 65 13.60 -3.85 -15.63
CA TYR A 65 14.31 -3.65 -16.90
C TYR A 65 15.49 -2.67 -16.79
N GLY A 66 16.25 -2.74 -15.70
CA GLY A 66 17.39 -1.85 -15.45
C GLY A 66 17.02 -0.45 -14.95
N VAL A 67 15.74 -0.11 -14.83
CA VAL A 67 15.25 1.18 -14.32
C VAL A 67 14.68 1.01 -12.91
N GLY A 68 15.06 1.91 -12.00
CA GLY A 68 14.47 1.98 -10.66
C GLY A 68 13.04 2.50 -10.73
N VAL A 69 12.08 1.71 -10.26
CA VAL A 69 10.66 2.08 -10.17
C VAL A 69 10.25 2.11 -8.71
N GLU A 70 9.74 3.26 -8.27
CA GLU A 70 9.21 3.46 -6.92
C GLU A 70 7.71 3.68 -7.00
N ARG A 71 6.97 3.02 -6.10
CA ARG A 71 5.51 3.17 -6.03
C ARG A 71 5.08 3.28 -4.58
N THR A 72 4.29 4.32 -4.29
CA THR A 72 3.75 4.59 -2.96
C THR A 72 2.32 4.07 -2.88
N PHE A 73 2.01 3.34 -1.82
CA PHE A 73 0.73 2.72 -1.57
C PHE A 73 0.17 3.19 -0.21
N PRO A 74 -1.10 3.56 -0.13
CA PRO A 74 -1.81 3.67 1.14
C PRO A 74 -1.98 2.28 1.79
N VAL A 75 -1.66 2.17 3.08
CA VAL A 75 -1.71 0.92 3.86
C VAL A 75 -3.15 0.39 3.96
N HIS A 76 -4.11 1.26 4.22
CA HIS A 76 -5.50 0.87 4.46
C HIS A 76 -6.41 0.98 3.23
N SER A 77 -5.88 1.27 2.04
CA SER A 77 -6.74 1.45 0.86
C SER A 77 -7.34 0.13 0.35
N PRO A 78 -8.61 0.12 -0.08
CA PRO A 78 -9.19 -0.96 -0.87
C PRO A 78 -8.79 -0.77 -2.35
N MET A 79 -7.52 -1.00 -2.67
CA MET A 79 -7.05 -1.04 -4.07
C MET A 79 -7.48 -2.34 -4.74
#